data_AF-A0A965YIQ2-F1
#
_entry.id   AF-A0A965YIQ2-F1
#
_cell.length_a   1.000
_cell.length_b   1.000
_cell.length_c   1.000
_cell.angle_alpha   90.00
_cell.angle_beta   90.00
_cell.angle_gamma   90.00
#
_symmetry.space_group_name_H-M   'P 1'
#
loop_
_entity.id
_entity.type
_entity.pdbx_description
1 polymer ?
#
loop_
_entity_poly.entity_id
_entity_poly.type
_entity_poly.pdbx_seq_one_letter_code
_entity_poly.pdbx_strand_id
1 'polypeptide(L)'
;MKTETTNLEDVYSAGKKPNTRISKIGIINRDYNQEFNGYWDFTQNLKAILKIFDDANCDAILFSLFSICPRQGFTIDRYLEQLRNVKLVLVESFEFGESDEYRAMSNHAYHKDHSTNKWFRYDYHQKFGSLNKMSENMLSDFVSLEIPQRIFGNSLSLLCGETNIVKYSKSKKEVEDTYKLFYQIPENVQIILNPIHDRMTRFEMKLKRKFLSKNNRWVISVWNKGKADKNGVIKDGTKPAWTVFFNGKEIQIDKINHNLSEMIEIGIVDTCC
;
A
#
# COMPACT_ATOMS: atom_id res chain seq x y z
N MET A 1 -1.71 -18.46 43.80
CA MET A 1 -1.93 -18.44 42.34
C MET A 1 -3.24 -17.73 42.07
N LYS A 2 -3.16 -16.44 41.70
CA LYS A 2 -4.25 -15.72 41.06
C LYS A 2 -3.83 -15.55 39.61
N THR A 3 -4.58 -16.18 38.71
CA THR A 3 -4.46 -16.00 37.28
C THR A 3 -4.97 -14.61 36.92
N GLU A 4 -4.06 -13.71 36.57
CA GLU A 4 -4.40 -12.46 35.90
C GLU A 4 -4.76 -12.80 34.46
N THR A 5 -6.06 -12.83 34.18
CA THR A 5 -6.62 -12.70 32.84
C THR A 5 -6.29 -11.29 32.35
N THR A 6 -5.30 -11.18 31.47
CA THR A 6 -5.07 -9.99 30.65
C THR A 6 -6.23 -9.86 29.66
N ASN A 7 -7.07 -8.84 29.88
CA ASN A 7 -8.15 -8.46 28.99
C ASN A 7 -7.57 -8.14 27.60
N LEU A 8 -8.00 -8.90 26.59
CA LEU A 8 -7.74 -8.69 25.16
C LEU A 8 -8.58 -7.54 24.56
N GLU A 9 -8.75 -6.44 25.31
CA GLU A 9 -9.49 -5.26 24.88
C GLU A 9 -8.63 -3.99 24.97
N ASP A 10 -7.37 -4.08 24.55
CA ASP A 10 -6.69 -2.88 24.04
C ASP A 10 -7.33 -2.53 22.70
N VAL A 11 -8.36 -1.69 22.78
CA VAL A 11 -8.87 -0.92 21.65
C VAL A 11 -7.68 -0.15 21.09
N TYR A 12 -7.03 -0.69 20.06
CA TYR A 12 -6.04 0.01 19.27
C TYR A 12 -6.70 1.30 18.78
N SER A 13 -6.45 2.42 19.46
CA SER A 13 -6.82 3.70 18.90
C SER A 13 -6.04 3.80 17.60
N ALA A 14 -6.72 3.84 16.46
CA ALA A 14 -6.10 3.86 15.14
C ALA A 14 -5.10 5.02 14.96
N GLY A 15 -5.02 5.96 15.91
CA GLY A 15 -4.15 7.12 15.86
C GLY A 15 -4.85 8.30 15.20
N LYS A 16 -4.13 9.41 15.05
CA LYS A 16 -4.64 10.60 14.34
C LYS A 16 -4.67 10.28 12.84
N LYS A 17 -5.85 10.30 12.22
CA LYS A 17 -5.97 10.09 10.77
C LYS A 17 -5.17 11.14 9.98
N PRO A 18 -4.38 10.75 8.96
CA PRO A 18 -3.70 11.70 8.10
C PRO A 18 -4.69 12.62 7.37
N ASN A 19 -4.31 13.89 7.21
CA ASN A 19 -5.05 14.84 6.38
C ASN A 19 -4.05 15.67 5.56
N THR A 20 -3.46 15.01 4.56
CA THR A 20 -2.28 15.52 3.87
C THR A 20 -2.50 15.46 2.37
N ARG A 21 -2.32 16.59 1.67
CA ARG A 21 -2.42 16.62 0.20
C ARG A 21 -1.12 16.17 -0.43
N ILE A 22 -1.11 15.07 -1.16
CA ILE A 22 0.09 14.51 -1.82
C ILE A 22 0.04 14.71 -3.34
N SER A 23 1.21 14.71 -3.97
CA SER A 23 1.36 15.01 -5.40
C SER A 23 2.55 14.34 -6.08
N LYS A 24 3.60 13.99 -5.34
CA LYS A 24 4.78 13.32 -5.88
C LYS A 24 5.10 12.11 -5.02
N ILE A 25 4.84 10.93 -5.56
CA ILE A 25 4.83 9.68 -4.81
C ILE A 25 6.03 8.83 -5.21
N GLY A 26 6.89 8.54 -4.23
CA GLY A 26 7.87 7.48 -4.34
C GLY A 26 7.20 6.12 -4.22
N ILE A 27 7.47 5.22 -5.16
CA ILE A 27 6.97 3.83 -5.13
C ILE A 27 8.15 2.87 -5.04
N ILE A 28 8.04 1.88 -4.17
CA ILE A 28 9.11 0.91 -3.95
C ILE A 28 8.58 -0.50 -3.74
N ASN A 29 9.28 -1.47 -4.33
CA ASN A 29 9.09 -2.88 -4.05
C ASN A 29 10.42 -3.63 -3.90
N ARG A 30 10.30 -4.91 -3.52
CA ARG A 30 11.40 -5.86 -3.42
C ARG A 30 11.02 -7.22 -4.00
N ASP A 31 12.01 -8.09 -4.17
CA ASP A 31 11.85 -9.53 -4.36
C ASP A 31 11.83 -10.25 -2.99
N TYR A 32 10.90 -11.19 -2.79
CA TYR A 32 10.81 -12.00 -1.57
C TYR A 32 11.93 -13.01 -1.39
N ASN A 33 12.54 -13.48 -2.47
CA ASN A 33 13.51 -14.57 -2.42
C ASN A 33 14.92 -14.10 -2.09
N GLN A 34 15.06 -12.83 -1.72
CA GLN A 34 16.35 -12.16 -1.56
C GLN A 34 16.47 -11.62 -0.14
N GLU A 35 17.59 -11.95 0.48
CA GLU A 35 17.98 -11.45 1.79
C GLU A 35 18.96 -10.28 1.64
N PHE A 36 18.74 -9.21 2.41
CA PHE A 36 19.61 -8.07 2.53
C PHE A 36 20.43 -8.18 3.82
N ASN A 37 21.61 -8.82 3.78
CA ASN A 37 22.53 -8.91 4.94
C ASN A 37 21.87 -9.39 6.25
N GLY A 38 21.07 -10.46 6.25
CA GLY A 38 20.31 -10.93 7.42
C GLY A 38 18.86 -10.45 7.48
N TYR A 39 18.37 -9.72 6.46
CA TYR A 39 17.08 -9.05 6.49
C TYR A 39 16.24 -9.37 5.26
N TRP A 40 15.03 -9.86 5.49
CA TRP A 40 14.05 -10.18 4.46
C TRP A 40 13.03 -9.05 4.29
N ASP A 41 13.41 -7.81 4.59
CA ASP A 41 12.54 -6.63 4.61
C ASP A 41 13.35 -5.36 4.22
N PHE A 42 12.71 -4.19 4.24
CA PHE A 42 13.39 -2.95 3.87
C PHE A 42 14.30 -2.38 4.96
N THR A 43 14.38 -2.98 6.15
CA THR A 43 15.02 -2.38 7.34
C THR A 43 16.47 -1.95 7.10
N GLN A 44 17.27 -2.77 6.40
CA GLN A 44 18.67 -2.45 6.10
C GLN A 44 18.85 -1.25 5.16
N ASN A 45 17.97 -1.13 4.17
CA ASN A 45 18.06 -0.08 3.16
C ASN A 45 17.18 1.13 3.48
N LEU A 46 16.39 1.09 4.56
CA LEU A 46 15.32 2.05 4.84
C LEU A 46 15.80 3.49 4.84
N LYS A 47 16.91 3.80 5.52
CA LYS A 47 17.47 5.16 5.55
C LYS A 47 17.80 5.67 4.15
N ALA A 48 18.43 4.83 3.32
CA ALA A 48 18.85 5.21 1.98
C ALA A 48 17.66 5.33 1.03
N ILE A 49 16.68 4.42 1.12
CA ILE A 49 15.41 4.49 0.39
C ILE A 49 14.69 5.80 0.68
N LEU A 50 14.48 6.11 1.97
CA LEU A 50 13.77 7.33 2.37
C LEU A 50 14.51 8.58 1.88
N LYS A 51 15.85 8.59 1.94
CA LYS A 51 16.67 9.68 1.42
C LYS A 51 16.53 9.87 -0.10
N ILE A 52 16.53 8.79 -0.89
CA ILE A 52 16.34 8.88 -2.35
C ILE A 52 15.04 9.62 -2.69
N PHE A 53 13.95 9.27 -2.01
CA PHE A 53 12.66 9.91 -2.25
C PHE A 53 12.58 11.33 -1.70
N ASP A 54 13.14 11.59 -0.53
CA ASP A 54 13.17 12.94 0.05
C ASP A 54 13.99 13.90 -0.81
N ASP A 55 15.17 13.48 -1.28
CA ASP A 55 16.03 14.28 -2.19
C ASP A 55 15.37 14.51 -3.56
N ALA A 56 14.52 13.58 -4.01
CA ALA A 56 13.71 13.74 -5.22
C ALA A 56 12.47 14.63 -5.01
N ASN A 57 12.29 15.23 -3.82
CA ASN A 57 11.15 16.03 -3.42
C ASN A 57 9.81 15.27 -3.49
N CYS A 58 9.83 13.95 -3.29
CA CYS A 58 8.58 13.21 -3.08
C CYS A 58 7.93 13.68 -1.78
N ASP A 59 6.62 13.81 -1.79
CA ASP A 59 5.83 14.17 -0.61
C ASP A 59 5.12 12.96 0.01
N ALA A 60 5.04 11.84 -0.71
CA ALA A 60 4.61 10.57 -0.17
C ALA A 60 5.51 9.40 -0.60
N ILE A 61 5.54 8.34 0.20
CA ILE A 61 6.20 7.08 -0.14
C ILE A 61 5.22 5.93 0.06
N LEU A 62 5.07 5.10 -0.96
CA LEU A 62 4.25 3.89 -0.97
C LEU A 62 5.14 2.67 -1.12
N PHE A 63 5.25 1.90 -0.05
CA PHE A 63 5.88 0.58 -0.09
C PHE A 63 4.88 -0.46 -0.58
N SER A 64 5.36 -1.48 -1.30
CA SER A 64 4.66 -2.76 -1.36
C SER A 64 4.43 -3.30 0.05
N LEU A 65 3.40 -4.14 0.22
CA LEU A 65 3.07 -4.76 1.51
C LEU A 65 4.19 -5.72 1.96
N PHE A 66 4.12 -6.26 3.18
CA PHE A 66 5.25 -6.95 3.82
C PHE A 66 6.55 -6.13 3.77
N SER A 67 6.45 -4.87 4.24
CA SER A 67 7.51 -3.88 4.11
C SER A 67 8.57 -4.01 5.21
N ILE A 68 8.12 -4.14 6.47
CA ILE A 68 8.99 -4.14 7.65
C ILE A 68 8.64 -5.33 8.54
N CYS A 69 9.65 -6.07 8.97
CA CYS A 69 9.55 -7.09 10.00
C CYS A 69 9.98 -6.45 11.33
N PRO A 70 9.06 -6.19 12.28
CA PRO A 70 9.41 -5.58 13.55
C PRO A 70 10.47 -6.39 14.31
N ARG A 71 11.41 -5.71 14.94
CA ARG A 71 12.50 -6.31 15.73
C ARG A 71 12.72 -5.50 17.00
N GLN A 72 13.20 -6.15 18.05
CA GLN A 72 13.55 -5.46 19.29
C GLN A 72 14.54 -4.33 19.01
N GLY A 73 14.24 -3.13 19.50
CA GLY A 73 15.09 -1.94 19.33
C GLY A 73 15.00 -1.25 17.96
N PHE A 74 14.19 -1.76 17.02
CA PHE A 74 13.91 -1.08 15.76
C PHE A 74 12.68 -0.18 15.90
N THR A 75 12.82 1.09 15.54
CA THR A 75 11.71 2.01 15.25
C THR A 75 12.00 2.77 13.97
N ILE A 76 10.96 2.99 13.17
CA ILE A 76 11.03 3.79 11.95
C ILE A 76 11.14 5.30 12.24
N ASP A 77 10.67 5.74 13.42
CA ASP A 77 10.50 7.16 13.77
C ASP A 77 11.78 7.98 13.58
N ARG A 78 12.92 7.43 14.04
CA ARG A 78 14.23 8.09 13.92
C ARG A 78 14.66 8.39 12.48
N TYR A 79 14.15 7.64 11.51
CA TYR A 79 14.43 7.87 10.09
C TYR A 79 13.46 8.88 9.49
N LEU A 80 12.20 8.87 9.94
CA LEU A 80 11.18 9.82 9.51
C LEU A 80 11.50 11.26 9.95
N GLU A 81 12.04 11.44 11.16
CA GLU A 81 12.44 12.74 11.69
C GLU A 81 13.48 13.47 10.83
N GLN A 82 14.25 12.74 10.02
CA GLN A 82 15.27 13.29 9.13
C GLN A 82 14.69 13.80 7.79
N LEU A 83 13.41 13.52 7.49
CA LEU A 83 12.79 13.84 6.20
C LEU A 83 12.26 15.28 6.17
N ARG A 84 12.54 15.96 5.05
CA ARG A 84 12.21 17.37 4.83
C ARG A 84 10.93 17.52 4.00
N ASN A 85 10.83 16.77 2.92
CA ASN A 85 9.79 16.89 1.90
C ASN A 85 8.68 15.85 2.09
N VAL A 86 9.06 14.64 2.49
CA VAL A 86 8.11 13.54 2.68
C VAL A 86 7.23 13.83 3.91
N LYS A 87 5.92 13.65 3.73
CA LYS A 87 4.89 13.92 4.75
C LYS A 87 3.91 12.75 4.94
N LEU A 88 3.98 11.72 4.10
CA LEU A 88 3.21 10.49 4.23
C LEU A 88 4.08 9.29 3.82
N VAL A 89 4.12 8.25 4.66
CA VAL A 89 4.79 6.98 4.37
C VAL A 89 3.83 5.84 4.70
N LEU A 90 3.50 5.03 3.69
CA LEU A 90 2.64 3.85 3.83
C LEU A 90 3.49 2.58 3.82
N VAL A 91 3.42 1.81 4.90
CA VAL A 91 4.15 0.53 5.08
C VAL A 91 3.24 -0.50 5.75
N GLU A 92 3.57 -1.77 5.59
CA GLU A 92 2.96 -2.86 6.35
C GLU A 92 4.01 -3.56 7.21
N SER A 93 3.67 -3.76 8.48
CA SER A 93 4.42 -4.64 9.38
C SER A 93 3.99 -6.09 9.19
N PHE A 94 4.94 -7.00 9.17
CA PHE A 94 4.70 -8.43 9.01
C PHE A 94 5.63 -9.26 9.91
N GLU A 95 5.32 -10.54 10.05
CA GLU A 95 6.15 -11.52 10.75
C GLU A 95 6.27 -12.81 9.91
N PHE A 96 7.18 -13.68 10.32
CA PHE A 96 7.28 -15.04 9.80
C PHE A 96 6.50 -16.00 10.70
N GLY A 97 5.64 -16.81 10.10
CA GLY A 97 5.00 -17.94 10.78
C GLY A 97 5.95 -19.10 11.01
N GLU A 98 5.46 -20.16 11.64
CA GLU A 98 6.23 -21.37 11.98
C GLU A 98 6.85 -22.08 10.77
N SER A 99 6.29 -21.88 9.58
CA SER A 99 6.72 -22.45 8.30
C SER A 99 7.47 -21.44 7.41
N ASP A 100 8.05 -20.39 8.00
CA ASP A 100 8.68 -19.25 7.30
C ASP A 100 7.73 -18.52 6.33
N GLU A 101 6.42 -18.64 6.55
CA GLU A 101 5.41 -17.96 5.75
C GLU A 101 5.21 -16.51 6.22
N TYR A 102 5.07 -15.58 5.28
CA TYR A 102 4.78 -14.17 5.58
C TYR A 102 3.36 -14.01 6.15
N ARG A 103 3.24 -13.35 7.31
CA ARG A 103 1.96 -13.03 7.97
C ARG A 103 1.84 -11.53 8.19
N ALA A 104 0.79 -10.92 7.63
CA ALA A 104 0.51 -9.50 7.81
C ALA A 104 0.11 -9.22 9.26
N MET A 105 0.69 -8.18 9.87
CA MET A 105 0.30 -7.72 11.20
C MET A 105 -0.61 -6.49 11.09
N SER A 106 -0.09 -5.38 10.59
CA SER A 106 -0.82 -4.10 10.51
C SER A 106 -0.27 -3.21 9.41
N ASN A 107 -1.14 -2.39 8.82
CA ASN A 107 -0.76 -1.36 7.87
C ASN A 107 -0.67 -0.02 8.60
N HIS A 108 0.38 0.73 8.30
CA HIS A 108 0.73 1.96 8.98
C HIS A 108 0.81 3.10 7.98
N ALA A 109 0.06 4.16 8.22
CA ALA A 109 0.25 5.46 7.62
C ALA A 109 0.98 6.37 8.59
N TYR A 110 2.30 6.50 8.41
CA TYR A 110 3.07 7.52 9.11
C TYR A 110 2.88 8.85 8.41
N HIS A 111 2.48 9.88 9.14
CA HIS A 111 2.26 11.21 8.55
C HIS A 111 2.82 12.31 9.42
N LYS A 112 3.26 13.38 8.75
CA LYS A 112 3.86 14.54 9.38
C LYS A 112 2.80 15.62 9.58
N ASP A 113 2.59 16.02 10.82
CA ASP A 113 1.73 17.14 11.14
C ASP A 113 2.47 18.45 10.87
N HIS A 114 1.96 19.24 9.92
CA HIS A 114 2.61 20.48 9.51
C HIS A 114 2.68 21.55 10.62
N SER A 115 1.73 21.55 11.56
CA SER A 115 1.68 22.58 12.61
C SER A 115 2.72 22.34 13.71
N THR A 116 2.99 21.07 14.02
CA THR A 116 3.90 20.66 15.09
C THR A 116 5.23 20.13 14.58
N ASN A 117 5.34 19.87 13.28
CA ASN A 117 6.47 19.20 12.63
C ASN A 117 6.76 17.80 13.23
N LYS A 118 5.76 17.16 13.85
CA LYS A 118 5.86 15.84 14.47
C LYS A 118 5.26 14.76 13.58
N TRP A 119 5.82 13.56 13.67
CA TRP A 119 5.27 12.37 13.01
C TRP A 119 4.24 11.68 13.90
N PHE A 120 3.18 11.20 13.27
CA PHE A 120 2.11 10.41 13.88
C PHE A 120 1.93 9.12 13.08
N ARG A 121 1.52 8.06 13.77
CA ARG A 121 1.16 6.79 13.16
C ARG A 121 -0.36 6.65 13.11
N TYR A 122 -0.88 6.18 11.98
CA TYR A 122 -2.26 5.76 11.83
C TYR A 122 -2.34 4.30 11.37
N ASP A 123 -2.96 3.44 12.17
CA ASP A 123 -3.00 2.00 12.00
C ASP A 123 -4.33 1.56 11.36
N TYR A 124 -4.27 0.69 10.37
CA TYR A 124 -5.44 0.13 9.68
C TYR A 124 -5.11 -1.24 9.09
N HIS A 125 -6.13 -1.98 8.65
CA HIS A 125 -5.95 -3.38 8.21
C HIS A 125 -6.78 -3.69 6.97
N GLN A 126 -6.30 -4.63 6.17
CA GLN A 126 -7.07 -5.14 5.04
C GLN A 126 -8.35 -5.83 5.54
N LYS A 127 -9.51 -5.52 4.95
CA LYS A 127 -10.80 -6.12 5.33
C LYS A 127 -11.15 -7.37 4.53
N PHE A 128 -10.68 -7.45 3.29
CA PHE A 128 -10.85 -8.65 2.46
C PHE A 128 -9.85 -8.69 1.31
N GLY A 129 -9.51 -9.90 0.86
CA GLY A 129 -8.75 -10.13 -0.37
C GLY A 129 -9.62 -10.65 -1.54
N SER A 130 -10.78 -11.23 -1.23
CA SER A 130 -11.70 -11.85 -2.17
C SER A 130 -13.14 -11.63 -1.71
N LEU A 131 -14.07 -11.50 -2.66
CA LEU A 131 -15.48 -11.31 -2.36
C LEU A 131 -16.19 -12.62 -1.98
N ASN A 132 -15.61 -13.79 -2.28
CA ASN A 132 -16.30 -15.08 -2.10
C ASN A 132 -16.66 -15.41 -0.64
N LYS A 133 -16.04 -14.73 0.32
CA LYS A 133 -16.26 -14.93 1.76
C LYS A 133 -17.00 -13.76 2.42
N MET A 134 -17.46 -12.78 1.65
CA MET A 134 -18.02 -11.53 2.15
C MET A 134 -19.52 -11.47 1.90
N SER A 135 -20.29 -11.10 2.92
CA SER A 135 -21.71 -10.78 2.77
C SER A 135 -21.88 -9.39 2.16
N GLU A 136 -23.03 -9.14 1.56
CA GLU A 136 -23.33 -7.82 0.98
C GLU A 136 -23.30 -6.70 2.03
N ASN A 137 -23.75 -6.98 3.25
CA ASN A 137 -23.68 -6.03 4.37
C ASN A 137 -22.23 -5.68 4.70
N MET A 138 -21.34 -6.66 4.83
CA MET A 138 -19.92 -6.39 5.11
C MET A 138 -19.25 -5.56 4.00
N LEU A 139 -19.64 -5.77 2.74
CA LEU A 139 -19.10 -4.99 1.62
C LEU A 139 -19.66 -3.56 1.58
N SER A 140 -20.93 -3.40 1.98
CA SER A 140 -21.56 -2.10 2.10
C SER A 140 -20.98 -1.31 3.27
N ASP A 141 -20.76 -1.97 4.42
CA ASP A 141 -20.09 -1.42 5.61
C ASP A 141 -18.65 -1.04 5.31
N PHE A 142 -17.93 -1.82 4.51
CA PHE A 142 -16.62 -1.42 4.03
C PHE A 142 -16.68 -0.08 3.28
N VAL A 143 -17.62 0.07 2.34
CA VAL A 143 -17.75 1.32 1.57
C VAL A 143 -18.18 2.50 2.44
N SER A 144 -19.13 2.31 3.36
CA SER A 144 -19.71 3.40 4.15
C SER A 144 -18.90 3.76 5.40
N LEU A 145 -18.27 2.78 6.05
CA LEU A 145 -17.58 2.97 7.33
C LEU A 145 -16.05 2.97 7.18
N GLU A 146 -15.48 2.10 6.36
CA GLU A 146 -14.02 1.94 6.27
C GLU A 146 -13.36 2.91 5.29
N ILE A 147 -13.97 3.15 4.12
CA ILE A 147 -13.40 4.07 3.11
C ILE A 147 -13.17 5.48 3.67
N PRO A 148 -14.11 6.12 4.42
CA PRO A 148 -13.88 7.45 4.98
C PRO A 148 -12.68 7.52 5.94
N GLN A 149 -12.35 6.40 6.60
CA GLN A 149 -11.21 6.30 7.51
C GLN A 149 -9.86 6.15 6.79
N ARG A 150 -9.89 5.77 5.50
CA ARG A 150 -8.70 5.58 4.67
C ARG A 150 -8.48 6.70 3.66
N ILE A 151 -9.28 7.76 3.73
CA ILE A 151 -9.06 9.00 3.02
C ILE A 151 -8.05 9.84 3.80
N PHE A 152 -6.87 10.02 3.22
CA PHE A 152 -5.72 10.74 3.75
C PHE A 152 -5.53 12.03 2.94
N GLY A 153 -6.38 13.03 3.19
CA GLY A 153 -6.41 14.27 2.41
C GLY A 153 -6.99 14.06 1.00
N ASN A 154 -6.15 14.19 -0.04
CA ASN A 154 -6.55 13.97 -1.44
C ASN A 154 -6.29 12.53 -1.93
N SER A 155 -5.95 11.62 -1.02
CA SER A 155 -5.61 10.23 -1.36
C SER A 155 -6.48 9.23 -0.59
N LEU A 156 -6.66 8.03 -1.15
CA LEU A 156 -7.35 6.90 -0.54
C LEU A 156 -6.43 5.67 -0.57
N SER A 157 -6.27 5.00 0.56
CA SER A 157 -5.59 3.70 0.62
C SER A 157 -6.56 2.53 0.44
N LEU A 158 -6.35 1.71 -0.60
CA LEU A 158 -7.02 0.42 -0.78
C LEU A 158 -5.99 -0.70 -0.71
N LEU A 159 -6.09 -1.60 0.25
CA LEU A 159 -5.07 -2.61 0.49
C LEU A 159 -5.28 -3.84 -0.40
N CYS A 160 -4.24 -4.21 -1.15
CA CYS A 160 -4.16 -5.47 -1.89
C CYS A 160 -5.43 -5.75 -2.72
N GLY A 161 -6.18 -6.79 -2.33
CA GLY A 161 -7.38 -7.27 -3.01
C GLY A 161 -8.65 -6.49 -2.73
N GLU A 162 -8.63 -5.43 -1.92
CA GLU A 162 -9.81 -4.59 -1.65
C GLU A 162 -10.35 -3.90 -2.90
N THR A 163 -9.49 -3.70 -3.91
CA THR A 163 -9.89 -3.29 -5.26
C THR A 163 -10.89 -4.25 -5.92
N ASN A 164 -11.07 -5.48 -5.39
CA ASN A 164 -12.11 -6.40 -5.85
C ASN A 164 -13.54 -5.93 -5.59
N ILE A 165 -13.75 -4.92 -4.74
CA ILE A 165 -15.06 -4.32 -4.47
C ILE A 165 -15.77 -3.86 -5.75
N VAL A 166 -15.02 -3.41 -6.77
CA VAL A 166 -15.53 -3.29 -8.13
C VAL A 166 -15.42 -4.64 -8.84
N LYS A 167 -16.52 -5.14 -9.40
CA LYS A 167 -16.62 -6.48 -9.98
C LYS A 167 -16.33 -6.42 -11.47
N TYR A 168 -15.71 -7.46 -12.03
CA TYR A 168 -15.65 -7.62 -13.48
C TYR A 168 -16.74 -8.60 -13.91
N SER A 169 -17.65 -8.14 -14.75
CA SER A 169 -18.72 -8.94 -15.34
C SER A 169 -18.22 -9.63 -16.60
N LYS A 170 -18.08 -10.95 -16.57
CA LYS A 170 -17.61 -11.72 -17.73
C LYS A 170 -18.60 -11.69 -18.90
N SER A 171 -19.90 -11.68 -18.62
CA SER A 171 -20.95 -11.63 -19.65
C SER A 171 -20.97 -10.29 -20.37
N LYS A 172 -20.84 -9.18 -19.63
CA LYS A 172 -20.80 -7.83 -20.21
C LYS A 172 -19.41 -7.40 -20.67
N LYS A 173 -18.35 -8.08 -20.22
CA LYS A 173 -16.94 -7.72 -20.41
C LYS A 173 -16.59 -6.32 -19.87
N GLU A 174 -17.23 -5.94 -18.78
CA GLU A 174 -17.13 -4.61 -18.17
C GLU A 174 -16.90 -4.69 -16.67
N VAL A 175 -16.40 -3.59 -16.09
CA VAL A 175 -16.29 -3.44 -14.64
C VAL A 175 -17.56 -2.77 -14.11
N GLU A 176 -18.17 -3.39 -13.11
CA GLU A 176 -19.39 -2.98 -12.43
C GLU A 176 -19.07 -2.50 -11.01
N ASP A 177 -19.60 -1.35 -10.62
CA ASP A 177 -19.48 -0.80 -9.27
C ASP A 177 -20.71 -1.12 -8.43
N THR A 178 -20.94 -2.42 -8.19
CA THR A 178 -22.14 -2.92 -7.49
C THR A 178 -22.34 -2.28 -6.12
N TYR A 179 -21.25 -2.03 -5.39
CA TYR A 179 -21.28 -1.47 -4.03
C TYR A 179 -21.03 0.04 -3.99
N LYS A 180 -21.06 0.70 -5.15
CA LYS A 180 -20.96 2.16 -5.29
C LYS A 180 -19.69 2.77 -4.71
N LEU A 181 -18.57 2.03 -4.66
CA LEU A 181 -17.30 2.58 -4.18
C LEU A 181 -16.90 3.80 -5.01
N PHE A 182 -17.01 3.70 -6.33
CA PHE A 182 -16.55 4.74 -7.25
C PHE A 182 -17.25 6.08 -6.99
N TYR A 183 -18.55 6.03 -6.68
CA TYR A 183 -19.36 7.19 -6.33
C TYR A 183 -19.11 7.70 -4.90
N GLN A 184 -18.74 6.81 -3.98
CA GLN A 184 -18.49 7.19 -2.58
C GLN A 184 -17.13 7.89 -2.40
N ILE A 185 -16.20 7.71 -3.34
CA ILE A 185 -14.91 8.43 -3.29
C ILE A 185 -15.15 9.91 -3.63
N PRO A 186 -14.91 10.84 -2.69
CA PRO A 186 -15.12 12.27 -2.92
C PRO A 186 -14.29 12.80 -4.10
N GLU A 187 -14.77 13.87 -4.75
CA GLU A 187 -14.09 14.48 -5.91
C GLU A 187 -12.69 15.01 -5.58
N ASN A 188 -12.47 15.47 -4.34
CA ASN A 188 -11.16 15.92 -3.89
C ASN A 188 -10.16 14.76 -3.67
N VAL A 189 -10.61 13.51 -3.70
CA VAL A 189 -9.75 12.32 -3.63
C VAL A 189 -9.34 11.91 -5.04
N GLN A 190 -8.17 12.42 -5.43
CA GLN A 190 -7.61 12.31 -6.78
C GLN A 190 -6.60 11.16 -6.91
N ILE A 191 -6.22 10.50 -5.81
CA ILE A 191 -5.20 9.45 -5.83
C ILE A 191 -5.69 8.23 -5.03
N ILE A 192 -5.60 7.04 -5.61
CA ILE A 192 -5.77 5.77 -4.92
C ILE A 192 -4.40 5.11 -4.82
N LEU A 193 -3.95 4.89 -3.60
CA LEU A 193 -2.73 4.15 -3.26
C LEU A 193 -3.13 2.70 -2.99
N ASN A 194 -2.62 1.77 -3.79
CA ASN A 194 -2.93 0.35 -3.70
C ASN A 194 -1.66 -0.48 -3.50
N PRO A 195 -1.10 -0.51 -2.27
CA PRO A 195 -0.02 -1.43 -1.94
C PRO A 195 -0.57 -2.86 -1.93
N ILE A 196 0.21 -3.80 -2.46
CA ILE A 196 -0.18 -5.19 -2.65
C ILE A 196 0.97 -6.08 -2.16
N HIS A 197 0.65 -7.27 -1.65
CA HIS A 197 1.65 -8.28 -1.30
C HIS A 197 2.34 -8.79 -2.57
N ASP A 198 1.60 -9.45 -3.45
CA ASP A 198 2.16 -10.18 -4.58
C ASP A 198 1.52 -9.77 -5.90
N ARG A 199 2.18 -10.09 -7.03
CA ARG A 199 1.61 -9.82 -8.35
C ARG A 199 0.24 -10.50 -8.51
N MET A 200 -0.79 -9.68 -8.72
CA MET A 200 -2.12 -10.17 -9.09
C MET A 200 -2.19 -10.48 -10.58
N THR A 201 -2.01 -11.74 -10.94
CA THR A 201 -1.89 -12.20 -12.35
C THR A 201 -3.20 -12.19 -13.14
N ARG A 202 -4.35 -12.12 -12.46
CA ARG A 202 -5.67 -12.06 -13.11
C ARG A 202 -5.84 -10.75 -13.88
N PHE A 203 -6.12 -10.84 -15.18
CA PHE A 203 -6.26 -9.66 -16.05
C PHE A 203 -7.37 -8.71 -15.57
N GLU A 204 -8.41 -9.24 -14.91
CA GLU A 204 -9.52 -8.47 -14.35
C GLU A 204 -9.03 -7.42 -13.35
N MET A 205 -7.95 -7.70 -12.59
CA MET A 205 -7.40 -6.73 -11.63
C MET A 205 -6.88 -5.47 -12.32
N LYS A 206 -6.28 -5.64 -13.51
CA LYS A 206 -5.84 -4.51 -14.34
C LYS A 206 -7.04 -3.67 -14.79
N LEU A 207 -8.13 -4.32 -15.22
CA LEU A 207 -9.35 -3.63 -15.65
C LEU A 207 -10.03 -2.88 -14.51
N LYS A 208 -10.08 -3.47 -13.31
CA LYS A 208 -10.64 -2.85 -12.11
C LYS A 208 -9.88 -1.59 -11.69
N ARG A 209 -8.54 -1.65 -11.66
CA ARG A 209 -7.69 -0.48 -11.37
C ARG A 209 -7.84 0.61 -12.43
N LYS A 210 -7.90 0.23 -13.71
CA LYS A 210 -8.21 1.15 -14.81
C LYS A 210 -9.57 1.83 -14.63
N PHE A 211 -10.60 1.08 -14.23
CA PHE A 211 -11.93 1.63 -13.94
C PHE A 211 -11.91 2.64 -12.78
N LEU A 212 -11.26 2.29 -11.66
CA LEU A 212 -11.15 3.16 -10.49
C LEU A 212 -10.40 4.47 -10.76
N SER A 213 -9.53 4.49 -11.77
CA SER A 213 -8.79 5.69 -12.20
C SER A 213 -9.62 6.69 -13.02
N LYS A 214 -10.86 6.36 -13.41
CA LYS A 214 -11.73 7.33 -14.10
C LYS A 214 -12.04 8.54 -13.21
N ASN A 215 -12.56 9.61 -13.81
CA ASN A 215 -12.82 10.91 -13.17
C ASN A 215 -11.55 11.61 -12.70
N ASN A 216 -10.56 11.71 -13.61
CA ASN A 216 -9.28 12.39 -13.35
C ASN A 216 -8.56 11.89 -12.09
N ARG A 217 -8.65 10.58 -11.84
CA ARG A 217 -8.07 9.95 -10.66
C ARG A 217 -6.84 9.12 -11.03
N TRP A 218 -5.85 9.16 -10.18
CA TRP A 218 -4.67 8.30 -10.22
C TRP A 218 -4.94 7.00 -9.46
N VAL A 219 -4.52 5.87 -9.99
CA VAL A 219 -4.45 4.59 -9.26
C VAL A 219 -3.03 4.08 -9.36
N ILE A 220 -2.35 4.01 -8.21
CA ILE A 220 -0.95 3.61 -8.11
C ILE A 220 -0.90 2.29 -7.35
N SER A 221 -0.53 1.22 -8.04
CA SER A 221 -0.43 -0.13 -7.46
C SER A 221 1.01 -0.61 -7.46
N VAL A 222 1.48 -1.13 -6.33
CA VAL A 222 2.86 -1.60 -6.13
C VAL A 222 2.82 -2.96 -5.42
N TRP A 223 3.61 -3.94 -5.87
CA TRP A 223 3.64 -5.30 -5.31
C TRP A 223 5.07 -5.83 -5.22
N ASN A 224 5.30 -6.86 -4.40
CA ASN A 224 6.60 -7.55 -4.35
C ASN A 224 6.72 -8.60 -5.46
N LYS A 225 7.97 -8.83 -5.86
CA LYS A 225 8.40 -9.88 -6.78
C LYS A 225 8.74 -11.18 -6.04
N GLY A 226 8.94 -12.26 -6.78
CA GLY A 226 9.47 -13.51 -6.26
C GLY A 226 8.44 -14.50 -5.75
N LYS A 227 7.14 -14.16 -5.73
CA LYS A 227 6.11 -15.11 -5.29
C LYS A 227 6.01 -16.28 -6.29
N ALA A 228 6.39 -17.46 -5.84
CA ALA A 228 6.16 -18.70 -6.56
C ALA A 228 4.68 -19.09 -6.55
N ASP A 229 4.17 -19.58 -7.67
CA ASP A 229 2.86 -20.22 -7.73
C ASP A 229 2.87 -21.63 -7.13
N LYS A 230 1.72 -22.31 -7.13
CA LYS A 230 1.57 -23.66 -6.60
C LYS A 230 2.49 -24.72 -7.24
N ASN A 231 3.08 -24.42 -8.40
CA ASN A 231 4.01 -25.29 -9.12
C ASN A 231 5.46 -24.83 -8.96
N GLY A 232 5.74 -23.86 -8.08
CA GLY A 232 7.09 -23.31 -7.89
C GLY A 232 7.49 -22.26 -8.94
N VAL A 233 6.59 -21.84 -9.83
CA VAL A 233 6.94 -20.92 -10.92
C VAL A 233 6.74 -19.47 -10.49
N ILE A 234 7.80 -18.67 -10.57
CA ILE A 234 7.75 -17.22 -10.32
C ILE A 234 7.24 -16.50 -11.57
N LYS A 235 6.26 -15.61 -11.39
CA LYS A 235 5.56 -14.91 -12.49
C LYS A 235 5.62 -13.40 -12.36
N ASP A 236 6.80 -12.82 -12.20
CA ASP A 236 6.94 -11.36 -12.01
C ASP A 236 6.77 -10.55 -13.30
N GLY A 237 7.10 -11.15 -14.45
CA GLY A 237 7.17 -10.44 -15.73
C GLY A 237 8.43 -9.58 -15.84
N THR A 238 8.58 -8.90 -16.98
CA THR A 238 9.79 -8.11 -17.29
C THR A 238 9.70 -6.65 -16.86
N LYS A 239 8.49 -6.17 -16.58
CA LYS A 239 8.24 -4.79 -16.14
C LYS A 239 8.54 -4.63 -14.64
N PRO A 240 8.73 -3.38 -14.19
CA PRO A 240 8.77 -3.10 -12.77
C PRO A 240 7.48 -3.55 -12.08
N ALA A 241 7.55 -3.89 -10.79
CA ALA A 241 6.41 -4.42 -10.04
C ALA A 241 5.42 -3.32 -9.57
N TRP A 242 4.96 -2.52 -10.52
CA TRP A 242 3.87 -1.56 -10.34
C TRP A 242 3.04 -1.36 -11.61
N THR A 243 1.84 -0.82 -11.42
CA THR A 243 1.01 -0.25 -12.50
C THR A 243 0.47 1.08 -12.05
N VAL A 244 0.47 2.05 -12.96
CA VAL A 244 -0.13 3.36 -12.73
C VAL A 244 -1.19 3.63 -13.79
N PHE A 245 -2.34 4.11 -13.35
CA PHE A 245 -3.41 4.56 -14.24
C PHE A 245 -3.82 5.99 -13.92
N PHE A 246 -4.11 6.77 -14.95
CA PHE A 246 -4.73 8.09 -14.84
C PHE A 246 -5.88 8.21 -15.83
N ASN A 247 -7.06 8.57 -15.34
CA ASN A 247 -8.27 8.79 -16.15
C ASN A 247 -8.56 7.65 -17.15
N GLY A 248 -8.43 6.40 -16.68
CA GLY A 248 -8.65 5.21 -17.51
C GLY A 248 -7.53 4.91 -18.51
N LYS A 249 -6.36 5.55 -18.44
CA LYS A 249 -5.19 5.26 -19.28
C LYS A 249 -4.04 4.76 -18.41
N GLU A 250 -3.32 3.75 -18.89
CA GLU A 250 -2.11 3.26 -18.21
C GLU A 250 -0.95 4.21 -18.49
N ILE A 251 -0.24 4.60 -17.43
CA ILE A 251 0.95 5.44 -17.49
C ILE A 251 2.14 4.56 -17.16
N GLN A 252 3.15 4.55 -18.04
CA GLN A 252 4.39 3.84 -17.77
C GLN A 252 5.26 4.69 -16.84
N ILE A 253 5.81 4.06 -15.81
CA ILE A 253 6.73 4.68 -14.86
C ILE A 253 8.01 3.86 -14.88
N ASP A 254 9.10 4.51 -15.25
CA ASP A 254 10.41 3.88 -15.34
C ASP A 254 11.04 3.70 -13.96
N LYS A 255 11.98 2.76 -13.88
CA LYS A 255 12.81 2.60 -12.70
C LYS A 255 13.81 3.74 -12.63
N ILE A 256 14.06 4.24 -11.44
CA ILE A 256 15.19 5.13 -11.20
C ILE A 256 16.44 4.30 -10.86
N ASN A 257 17.59 4.73 -11.37
CA ASN A 257 18.86 4.09 -11.03
C ASN A 257 19.26 4.46 -9.59
N HIS A 258 19.79 3.49 -8.86
CA HIS A 258 20.28 3.68 -7.50
C HIS A 258 21.36 2.65 -7.16
N ASN A 259 22.16 2.95 -6.14
CA ASN A 259 23.23 2.07 -5.66
C ASN A 259 22.81 1.18 -4.48
N LEU A 260 21.50 0.92 -4.33
CA LEU A 260 20.99 -0.11 -3.42
C LEU A 260 21.11 -1.50 -4.09
N SER A 261 20.53 -2.53 -3.48
CA SER A 261 20.39 -3.84 -4.12
C SER A 261 19.63 -3.74 -5.45
N GLU A 262 20.08 -4.47 -6.47
CA GLU A 262 19.41 -4.58 -7.79
C GLU A 262 17.98 -5.13 -7.70
N MET A 263 17.64 -5.74 -6.57
CA MET A 263 16.37 -6.41 -6.29
C MET A 263 15.34 -5.48 -5.65
N ILE A 264 15.78 -4.28 -5.26
CA ILE A 264 14.89 -3.19 -4.92
C ILE A 264 14.60 -2.45 -6.22
N GLU A 265 13.33 -2.24 -6.52
CA GLU A 265 12.93 -1.39 -7.63
C GLU A 265 12.26 -0.14 -7.07
N ILE A 266 12.71 1.02 -7.56
CA ILE A 266 12.17 2.32 -7.17
C ILE A 266 11.65 3.06 -8.39
N GLY A 267 10.49 3.70 -8.26
CA GLY A 267 9.91 4.61 -9.24
C GLY A 267 9.37 5.88 -8.58
N ILE A 268 9.09 6.91 -9.39
CA ILE A 268 8.50 8.17 -8.95
C ILE A 268 7.29 8.48 -9.83
N VAL A 269 6.16 8.80 -9.20
CA VAL A 269 4.92 9.21 -9.87
C VAL A 269 4.65 10.67 -9.54
N ASP A 270 4.63 11.53 -10.54
CA ASP A 270 4.16 12.91 -10.40
C ASP A 270 2.70 13.00 -10.86
N THR A 271 1.83 13.43 -9.96
CA THR A 271 0.38 13.51 -10.19
C THR A 271 -0.12 14.93 -10.42
N CYS A 272 0.79 15.92 -10.48
CA CYS A 272 0.48 17.27 -10.92
C CYS A 272 0.13 17.25 -12.41
N CYS A 273 -1.16 17.26 -12.73
CA CYS A 273 -1.71 17.43 -14.08
C CYS A 273 -2.60 18.67 -14.12
#